data_AF-G0HF17-F1
#
_entry.id   AF-G0HF17-F1
#
_cell.length_a   1.000
_cell.length_b   1.000
_cell.length_c   1.000
_cell.angle_alpha   90.00
_cell.angle_beta   90.00
_cell.angle_gamma   90.00
#
_symmetry.space_group_name_H-M   'P 1'
#
loop_
_entity.id
_entity.type
_entity.pdbx_description
1 polymer ?
#
loop_
_entity_poly.entity_id
_entity_poly.type
_entity_poly.pdbx_seq_one_letter_code
_entity_poly.pdbx_strand_id
1 'polypeptide(L)'
;MDSLGRPSPEILNQLENFANQPGMPEEVSGTLLRVISFFRGDGEPGVDLPENGPVFTQFGWPTVATNCIGGTSNAVGTAIAVPGPAALPLPGVGAGQTGFIFTALGTGPAAANQSTAMQVHWLNVANGRMGQTPLTPTGINADGPGTVNGFADTGSGPVVAVLSGGITTDEESGPANCEFAPTVGLTQVA
;
A
#
# COMPACT_ATOMS: atom_id res chain seq x y z
N MET A 1 9.30 -14.00 -2.12
CA MET A 1 8.00 -13.35 -1.83
C MET A 1 6.90 -14.35 -2.13
N ASP A 2 5.78 -14.28 -1.41
CA ASP A 2 4.61 -15.11 -1.72
C ASP A 2 3.82 -14.56 -2.93
N SER A 3 2.70 -15.18 -3.26
CA SER A 3 1.82 -14.77 -4.37
C SER A 3 1.24 -13.36 -4.22
N LEU A 4 1.36 -12.75 -3.04
CA LEU A 4 0.89 -11.40 -2.73
C LEU A 4 2.05 -10.40 -2.61
N GLY A 5 3.28 -10.80 -2.92
CA GLY A 5 4.46 -9.93 -2.80
C GLY A 5 4.98 -9.76 -1.38
N ARG A 6 4.42 -10.49 -0.40
CA ARG A 6 4.87 -10.42 1.00
C ARG A 6 6.19 -11.18 1.20
N PRO A 7 6.99 -10.86 2.22
CA PRO A 7 8.14 -11.68 2.60
C PRO A 7 7.68 -13.13 2.87
N SER A 8 8.46 -14.11 2.40
CA SER A 8 8.11 -15.51 2.68
C SER A 8 8.29 -15.82 4.18
N PRO A 9 7.65 -16.88 4.71
CA PRO A 9 7.85 -17.30 6.09
C PRO A 9 9.32 -17.49 6.45
N GLU A 10 10.14 -18.01 5.53
CA GLU A 10 11.59 -18.16 5.72
C GLU A 10 12.29 -16.82 5.93
N ILE A 11 11.93 -15.79 5.15
CA ILE A 11 12.49 -14.44 5.28
C ILE A 11 12.04 -13.81 6.61
N LEU A 12 10.78 -13.96 6.99
CA LEU A 12 10.26 -13.45 8.27
C LEU A 12 10.99 -14.11 9.46
N ASN A 13 11.24 -15.41 9.39
CA ASN A 13 12.01 -16.13 10.42
C ASN A 13 13.47 -15.67 10.48
N GLN A 14 14.10 -15.36 9.33
CA GLN A 14 15.45 -14.80 9.30
C GLN A 14 15.50 -13.40 9.91
N LEU A 15 14.53 -12.55 9.60
CA LEU A 15 14.41 -11.21 10.18
C LEU A 15 14.16 -11.27 11.70
N GLU A 16 13.35 -12.22 12.17
CA GLU A 16 13.12 -12.44 13.59
C GLU A 16 14.40 -12.88 14.30
N ASN A 17 15.13 -13.83 13.73
CA ASN A 17 16.42 -14.27 14.28
C ASN A 17 17.44 -13.12 14.33
N PHE A 18 17.44 -12.25 13.32
CA PHE A 18 18.28 -11.06 13.29
C PHE A 18 17.87 -10.04 14.37
N ALA A 19 16.58 -9.74 14.49
CA ALA A 19 16.04 -8.82 15.50
C ALA A 19 16.33 -9.27 16.93
N ASN A 20 16.45 -10.59 17.15
CA ASN A 20 16.76 -11.19 18.45
C ASN A 20 18.27 -11.39 18.72
N GLN A 21 19.17 -10.89 17.85
CA GLN A 21 20.61 -11.03 18.08
C GLN A 21 21.07 -10.29 19.35
N PRO A 22 21.99 -10.90 20.14
CA PRO A 22 22.61 -10.21 21.27
C PRO A 22 23.31 -8.93 20.82
N GLY A 23 23.00 -7.80 21.48
CA GLY A 23 23.57 -6.49 21.14
C GLY A 23 22.76 -5.67 20.14
N MET A 24 21.62 -6.18 19.65
CA MET A 24 20.66 -5.38 18.88
C MET A 24 20.09 -4.24 19.76
N PRO A 25 20.08 -2.98 19.30
CA PRO A 25 19.38 -1.91 20.00
C PRO A 25 17.89 -2.21 20.16
N GLU A 26 17.32 -1.98 21.33
CA GLU A 26 15.91 -2.30 21.65
C GLU A 26 14.92 -1.63 20.69
N GLU A 27 15.17 -0.38 20.31
CA GLU A 27 14.33 0.36 19.37
C GLU A 27 14.28 -0.30 17.97
N VAL A 28 15.43 -0.78 17.50
CA VAL A 28 15.55 -1.44 16.19
C VAL A 28 14.91 -2.82 16.25
N SER A 29 15.19 -3.59 17.31
CA SER A 29 14.58 -4.91 17.55
C SER A 29 13.05 -4.80 17.62
N GLY A 30 12.53 -3.87 18.43
CA GLY A 30 11.10 -3.65 18.58
C GLY A 30 10.41 -3.22 17.29
N THR A 31 11.07 -2.40 16.47
CA THR A 31 10.54 -1.99 15.15
C THR A 31 10.48 -3.18 14.19
N LEU A 32 11.56 -3.97 14.11
CA LEU A 32 11.60 -5.16 13.25
C LEU A 32 10.55 -6.19 13.66
N LEU A 33 10.39 -6.45 14.96
CA LEU A 33 9.40 -7.39 15.47
C LEU A 33 7.96 -6.95 15.17
N ARG A 34 7.65 -5.65 15.23
CA ARG A 34 6.34 -5.11 14.85
C ARG A 34 6.06 -5.26 13.35
N VAL A 35 7.07 -5.09 12.51
CA VAL A 35 6.95 -5.32 11.06
C VAL A 35 6.71 -6.81 10.79
N ILE A 36 7.43 -7.70 11.46
CA ILE A 36 7.25 -9.15 11.35
C ILE A 36 5.84 -9.56 11.79
N SER A 37 5.38 -9.07 12.95
CA SER A 37 4.05 -9.38 13.48
C SER A 37 2.92 -8.90 12.56
N PHE A 38 3.09 -7.74 11.92
CA PHE A 38 2.15 -7.26 10.90
C PHE A 38 2.05 -8.24 9.73
N PHE A 39 3.18 -8.71 9.19
CA PHE A 39 3.18 -9.65 8.06
C PHE A 39 2.65 -11.04 8.42
N ARG A 40 2.83 -11.46 9.67
CA ARG A 40 2.28 -12.72 10.19
C ARG A 40 0.80 -12.63 10.53
N GLY A 41 0.29 -11.42 10.77
CA GLY A 41 -1.08 -11.22 11.22
C GLY A 41 -1.29 -11.61 12.69
N ASP A 42 -0.25 -11.50 13.53
CA ASP A 42 -0.28 -11.89 14.96
C ASP A 42 -1.14 -10.95 15.84
N GLY A 43 -1.89 -10.01 15.24
CA GLY A 43 -2.82 -9.09 15.88
C GLY A 43 -4.28 -9.49 15.68
N GLU A 44 -5.23 -8.57 15.92
CA GLU A 44 -6.62 -8.78 15.54
C GLU A 44 -6.70 -9.13 14.04
N PRO A 45 -7.47 -10.17 13.65
CA PRO A 45 -7.52 -10.61 12.26
C PRO A 45 -7.93 -9.44 11.37
N GLY A 46 -7.06 -9.09 10.41
CA GLY A 46 -7.48 -8.29 9.27
C GLY A 46 -8.60 -9.01 8.52
N VAL A 47 -9.40 -8.28 7.77
CA VAL A 47 -10.48 -8.87 6.96
C VAL A 47 -9.94 -9.99 6.07
N ASP A 48 -10.66 -11.10 6.00
CA ASP A 48 -10.29 -12.22 5.14
C ASP A 48 -10.18 -11.76 3.69
N LEU A 49 -9.17 -12.26 2.98
CA LEU A 49 -9.05 -12.01 1.55
C LEU A 49 -10.23 -12.65 0.83
N PRO A 50 -10.95 -11.90 -0.04
CA PRO A 50 -12.08 -12.46 -0.76
C PRO A 50 -11.61 -13.57 -1.71
N GLU A 51 -12.25 -14.75 -1.63
CA GLU A 51 -11.92 -15.92 -2.46
C GLU A 51 -12.10 -15.67 -3.97
N ASN A 52 -12.90 -14.67 -4.35
CA ASN A 52 -13.18 -14.28 -5.74
C ASN A 52 -12.69 -12.85 -6.07
N GLY A 53 -11.66 -12.36 -5.37
CA GLY A 53 -11.03 -11.07 -5.66
C GLY A 53 -10.10 -11.13 -6.90
N PRO A 54 -9.79 -9.98 -7.52
CA PRO A 54 -8.79 -9.95 -8.58
C PRO A 54 -7.41 -10.31 -8.02
N VAL A 55 -6.52 -10.80 -8.89
CA VAL A 55 -5.11 -10.94 -8.52
C VAL A 55 -4.57 -9.55 -8.23
N PHE A 56 -3.85 -9.41 -7.12
CA PHE A 56 -3.16 -8.19 -6.75
C PHE A 56 -1.81 -8.51 -6.11
N THR A 57 -0.92 -7.52 -6.11
CA THR A 57 0.35 -7.60 -5.40
C THR A 57 0.42 -6.46 -4.40
N GLN A 58 0.83 -6.75 -3.18
CA GLN A 58 1.07 -5.73 -2.15
C GLN A 58 2.43 -5.09 -2.38
N PHE A 59 2.53 -3.81 -2.07
CA PHE A 59 3.83 -3.15 -2.00
C PHE A 59 4.64 -3.76 -0.85
N GLY A 60 5.96 -3.79 -1.00
CA GLY A 60 6.86 -4.62 -0.20
C GLY A 60 6.80 -4.35 1.30
N TRP A 61 6.40 -3.14 1.71
CA TRP A 61 6.24 -2.77 3.12
C TRP A 61 5.07 -1.79 3.29
N PRO A 62 4.27 -1.95 4.37
CA PRO A 62 3.41 -0.87 4.85
C PRO A 62 4.26 0.37 5.10
N THR A 63 3.71 1.53 4.76
CA THR A 63 4.32 2.82 5.04
C THR A 63 3.64 3.48 6.24
N VAL A 64 4.26 4.48 6.84
CA VAL A 64 3.76 5.15 8.04
C VAL A 64 3.73 6.66 7.81
N ALA A 65 2.65 7.29 8.27
CA ALA A 65 2.55 8.74 8.42
C ALA A 65 2.52 9.06 9.92
N THR A 66 3.45 9.90 10.38
CA THR A 66 3.48 10.35 11.78
C THR A 66 2.55 11.53 12.00
N ASN A 67 1.90 11.62 13.17
CA ASN A 67 1.00 12.73 13.53
C ASN A 67 -0.12 12.97 12.50
N CYS A 68 -0.69 11.88 11.98
CA CYS A 68 -1.74 11.88 10.96
C CYS A 68 -3.13 11.94 11.60
N ILE A 69 -3.57 10.86 12.24
CA ILE A 69 -4.93 10.73 12.77
C ILE A 69 -5.14 11.76 13.88
N GLY A 70 -6.09 12.66 13.68
CA GLY A 70 -6.35 13.81 14.55
C GLY A 70 -5.10 14.68 14.82
N GLY A 71 -4.12 14.68 13.91
CA GLY A 71 -2.86 15.42 14.05
C GLY A 71 -1.90 14.89 15.12
N THR A 72 -2.17 13.73 15.73
CA THR A 72 -1.41 13.23 16.89
C THR A 72 -1.01 11.76 16.78
N SER A 73 -1.86 10.92 16.20
CA SER A 73 -1.59 9.48 16.10
C SER A 73 -1.04 9.11 14.72
N ASN A 74 -0.25 8.04 14.67
CA ASN A 74 0.33 7.57 13.42
C ASN A 74 -0.70 6.78 12.60
N ALA A 75 -0.67 6.90 11.28
CA ALA A 75 -1.44 6.04 10.37
C ALA A 75 -0.51 5.06 9.64
N VAL A 76 -1.04 3.89 9.31
CA VAL A 76 -0.35 2.87 8.51
C VAL A 76 -0.93 2.87 7.10
N GLY A 77 -0.11 3.11 6.10
CA GLY A 77 -0.47 3.09 4.69
C GLY A 77 -0.19 1.72 4.08
N THR A 78 -1.16 1.19 3.34
CA THR A 78 -1.00 -0.01 2.52
C THR A 78 -1.22 0.35 1.06
N ALA A 79 -0.52 -0.34 0.16
CA ALA A 79 -0.66 -0.13 -1.27
C ALA A 79 -0.71 -1.48 -2.00
N ILE A 80 -1.57 -1.56 -3.00
CA ILE A 80 -1.69 -2.71 -3.89
C ILE A 80 -1.62 -2.29 -5.35
N ALA A 81 -1.10 -3.19 -6.18
CA ALA A 81 -1.13 -3.13 -7.62
C ALA A 81 -2.00 -4.27 -8.15
N VAL A 82 -3.01 -3.94 -8.95
CA VAL A 82 -3.93 -4.88 -9.58
C VAL A 82 -3.60 -4.92 -11.07
N PRO A 83 -2.92 -5.97 -11.57
CA PRO A 83 -2.66 -6.12 -12.99
C PRO A 83 -3.97 -6.44 -13.73
N GLY A 84 -4.18 -5.78 -14.87
CA GLY A 84 -5.32 -6.08 -15.73
C GLY A 84 -5.05 -7.24 -16.70
N PRO A 85 -6.11 -7.87 -17.24
CA PRO A 85 -7.52 -7.53 -17.02
C PRO A 85 -8.05 -8.00 -15.66
N ALA A 86 -8.75 -7.13 -14.94
CA ALA A 86 -9.32 -7.44 -13.63
C ALA A 86 -10.69 -6.79 -13.45
N ALA A 87 -11.66 -7.59 -12.98
CA ALA A 87 -12.98 -7.10 -12.60
C ALA A 87 -12.92 -6.54 -11.17
N LEU A 88 -12.46 -5.29 -11.03
CA LEU A 88 -12.68 -4.49 -9.81
C LEU A 88 -14.10 -3.91 -9.82
N PRO A 89 -14.66 -3.52 -8.66
CA PRO A 89 -15.83 -2.64 -8.62
C PRO A 89 -15.62 -1.47 -9.59
N LEU A 90 -16.62 -1.20 -10.44
CA LEU A 90 -16.42 -0.45 -11.67
C LEU A 90 -15.82 0.96 -11.44
N PRO A 91 -14.86 1.39 -12.29
CA PRO A 91 -14.34 0.68 -13.48
C PRO A 91 -13.29 -0.39 -13.14
N GLY A 92 -13.32 -1.51 -13.88
CA GLY A 92 -12.29 -2.56 -13.81
C GLY A 92 -10.94 -2.13 -14.39
N VAL A 93 -9.89 -2.92 -14.16
CA VAL A 93 -8.56 -2.69 -14.76
C VAL A 93 -8.53 -3.30 -16.16
N GLY A 94 -8.22 -2.50 -17.19
CA GLY A 94 -8.13 -2.95 -18.58
C GLY A 94 -6.92 -3.84 -18.86
N ALA A 95 -6.95 -4.59 -19.97
CA ALA A 95 -5.80 -5.38 -20.40
C ALA A 95 -4.58 -4.47 -20.64
N GLY A 96 -3.40 -4.90 -20.17
CA GLY A 96 -2.18 -4.09 -20.24
C GLY A 96 -2.17 -2.87 -19.31
N GLN A 97 -3.13 -2.74 -18.40
CA GLN A 97 -3.15 -1.71 -17.38
C GLN A 97 -2.76 -2.25 -16.00
N THR A 98 -2.40 -1.34 -15.10
CA THR A 98 -2.29 -1.59 -13.67
C THR A 98 -3.17 -0.59 -12.92
N GLY A 99 -4.03 -1.10 -12.03
CA GLY A 99 -4.71 -0.29 -11.03
C GLY A 99 -3.86 -0.19 -9.77
N PHE A 100 -3.55 1.01 -9.31
CA PHE A 100 -2.87 1.25 -8.04
C PHE A 100 -3.87 1.75 -7.02
N ILE A 101 -3.91 1.13 -5.85
CA ILE A 101 -4.81 1.51 -4.75
C ILE A 101 -3.97 1.70 -3.49
N PHE A 102 -4.18 2.81 -2.79
CA PHE A 102 -3.56 3.12 -1.51
C PHE A 102 -4.64 3.35 -0.45
N THR A 103 -4.44 2.79 0.74
CA THR A 103 -5.35 2.91 1.88
C THR A 103 -4.58 3.29 3.14
N ALA A 104 -4.98 4.40 3.78
CA ALA A 104 -4.47 4.88 5.06
C ALA A 104 -5.29 4.29 6.22
N LEU A 105 -4.79 3.21 6.80
CA LEU A 105 -5.46 2.51 7.90
C LEU A 105 -5.51 3.37 9.17
N GLY A 106 -6.67 3.32 9.83
CA GLY A 106 -6.93 4.04 11.07
C GLY A 106 -7.43 5.48 10.90
N THR A 107 -7.48 6.00 9.66
CA THR A 107 -8.02 7.34 9.37
C THR A 107 -9.52 7.29 9.08
N GLY A 108 -10.15 8.46 9.09
CA GLY A 108 -11.44 8.68 8.44
C GLY A 108 -11.37 8.55 6.90
N PRO A 109 -12.48 8.81 6.19
CA PRO A 109 -12.53 8.73 4.73
C PRO A 109 -11.60 9.74 4.05
N ALA A 110 -11.29 9.48 2.78
CA ALA A 110 -10.49 10.40 1.98
C ALA A 110 -11.29 11.68 1.71
N ALA A 111 -10.71 12.84 2.00
CA ALA A 111 -11.35 14.12 1.74
C ALA A 111 -11.59 14.30 0.23
N ALA A 112 -12.77 14.79 -0.17
CA ALA A 112 -13.06 15.02 -1.59
C ALA A 112 -12.08 16.02 -2.24
N ASN A 113 -11.64 17.02 -1.48
CA ASN A 113 -10.61 17.97 -1.87
C ASN A 113 -9.30 17.61 -1.17
N GLN A 114 -8.35 17.10 -1.93
CA GLN A 114 -7.02 16.76 -1.43
C GLN A 114 -6.14 18.02 -1.35
N SER A 115 -5.44 18.20 -0.23
CA SER A 115 -4.39 19.22 -0.09
C SER A 115 -2.97 18.64 -0.13
N THR A 116 -2.88 17.31 -0.08
CA THR A 116 -1.70 16.51 -0.34
C THR A 116 -1.87 15.77 -1.68
N ALA A 117 -0.81 15.12 -2.18
CA ALA A 117 -0.88 14.37 -3.43
C ALA A 117 -0.19 13.01 -3.29
N MET A 118 -0.94 11.93 -3.52
CA MET A 118 -0.40 10.58 -3.58
C MET A 118 -0.11 10.20 -5.04
N GLN A 119 1.08 9.69 -5.31
CA GLN A 119 1.52 9.42 -6.68
C GLN A 119 2.29 8.12 -6.79
N VAL A 120 2.18 7.45 -7.93
CA VAL A 120 2.93 6.25 -8.28
C VAL A 120 3.79 6.51 -9.51
N HIS A 121 5.11 6.38 -9.36
CA HIS A 121 6.03 6.30 -10.48
C HIS A 121 6.24 4.84 -10.86
N TRP A 122 6.24 4.50 -12.14
CA TRP A 122 6.33 3.11 -12.56
C TRP A 122 7.22 2.92 -13.79
N LEU A 123 7.80 1.73 -13.90
CA LEU A 123 8.63 1.26 -15.01
C LEU A 123 8.25 -0.19 -15.34
N ASN A 124 7.85 -0.43 -16.58
CA ASN A 124 7.79 -1.77 -17.14
C ASN A 124 9.19 -2.16 -17.64
N VAL A 125 9.82 -3.11 -16.96
CA VAL A 125 11.21 -3.47 -17.22
C VAL A 125 11.39 -4.33 -18.48
N ALA A 126 10.31 -4.91 -19.01
CA ALA A 126 10.37 -5.72 -20.22
C ALA A 126 10.39 -4.87 -21.50
N ASN A 127 9.75 -3.70 -21.48
CA ASN A 127 9.58 -2.87 -22.68
C ASN A 127 9.99 -1.39 -22.50
N GLY A 128 10.42 -0.98 -21.30
CA GLY A 128 10.90 0.37 -21.02
C GLY A 128 9.81 1.43 -20.89
N ARG A 129 8.52 1.08 -20.95
CA ARG A 129 7.44 2.03 -20.66
C ARG A 129 7.55 2.51 -19.23
N MET A 130 7.36 3.80 -19.02
CA MET A 130 7.39 4.41 -17.70
C MET A 130 6.39 5.55 -17.62
N GLY A 131 6.02 5.91 -16.40
CA GLY A 131 5.10 7.02 -16.19
C GLY A 131 4.90 7.35 -14.72
N GLN A 132 4.01 8.32 -14.52
CA GLN A 132 3.57 8.78 -13.23
C GLN A 132 2.05 8.80 -13.22
N THR A 133 1.46 8.22 -12.19
CA THR A 133 0.01 8.10 -12.04
C THR A 133 -0.42 8.74 -10.73
N PRO A 134 -1.17 9.85 -10.76
CA PRO A 134 -1.76 10.41 -9.55
C PRO A 134 -2.84 9.46 -9.03
N LEU A 135 -2.95 9.34 -7.70
CA LEU A 135 -4.04 8.62 -7.04
C LEU A 135 -5.02 9.64 -6.46
N THR A 136 -6.31 9.43 -6.74
CA THR A 136 -7.38 10.34 -6.32
C THR A 136 -8.48 9.58 -5.58
N PRO A 137 -9.26 10.26 -4.72
CA PRO A 137 -10.46 9.67 -4.14
C PRO A 137 -11.47 9.30 -5.23
N THR A 138 -11.97 8.06 -5.20
CA THR A 138 -13.00 7.57 -6.14
C THR A 138 -14.25 7.05 -5.45
N GLY A 139 -14.29 7.13 -4.11
CA GLY A 139 -15.38 6.58 -3.29
C GLY A 139 -15.17 5.14 -2.82
N ILE A 140 -14.01 4.52 -3.11
CA ILE A 140 -13.60 3.30 -2.42
C ILE A 140 -13.48 3.62 -0.92
N ASN A 141 -14.04 2.76 -0.06
CA ASN A 141 -14.09 2.95 1.40
C ASN A 141 -14.65 4.33 1.78
N ALA A 142 -15.86 4.65 1.29
CA ALA A 142 -16.51 5.96 1.46
C ALA A 142 -16.71 6.38 2.93
N ASP A 143 -16.81 5.41 3.84
CA ASP A 143 -16.94 5.64 5.29
C ASP A 143 -15.58 5.54 6.03
N GLY A 144 -14.47 5.43 5.29
CA GLY A 144 -13.13 5.14 5.80
C GLY A 144 -12.78 3.64 5.77
N PRO A 145 -11.49 3.28 5.84
CA PRO A 145 -10.31 4.15 5.88
C PRO A 145 -10.03 4.90 4.57
N GLY A 146 -9.34 6.03 4.66
CA GLY A 146 -9.06 6.92 3.54
C GLY A 146 -8.36 6.19 2.40
N THR A 147 -9.00 6.15 1.22
CA THR A 147 -8.53 5.35 0.08
C THR A 147 -8.50 6.18 -1.20
N VAL A 148 -7.39 6.07 -1.94
CA VAL A 148 -7.18 6.71 -3.24
C VAL A 148 -6.67 5.69 -4.24
N ASN A 149 -7.01 5.86 -5.51
CA ASN A 149 -6.56 4.97 -6.58
C ASN A 149 -6.37 5.70 -7.91
N GLY A 150 -5.74 5.01 -8.84
CA GLY A 150 -5.47 5.46 -10.20
C GLY A 150 -5.14 4.28 -11.11
N PHE A 151 -5.27 4.49 -12.41
CA PHE A 151 -5.03 3.47 -13.44
C PHE A 151 -3.93 3.93 -14.39
N ALA A 152 -3.10 3.00 -14.84
CA ALA A 152 -1.95 3.28 -15.70
C ALA A 152 -1.85 2.27 -16.85
N ASP A 153 -1.55 2.75 -18.06
CA ASP A 153 -1.26 1.91 -19.25
C ASP A 153 0.19 1.36 -19.22
N THR A 154 0.49 0.53 -18.23
CA THR A 154 1.83 0.01 -17.95
C THR A 154 2.35 -0.96 -19.02
N GLY A 155 1.46 -1.57 -19.79
CA GLY A 155 1.75 -2.61 -20.76
C GLY A 155 2.06 -3.96 -20.11
N SER A 156 1.94 -5.04 -20.89
CA SER A 156 2.25 -6.40 -20.44
C SER A 156 3.72 -6.54 -20.04
N GLY A 157 3.98 -7.32 -18.98
CA GLY A 157 5.33 -7.53 -18.44
C GLY A 157 5.47 -7.17 -16.95
N PRO A 158 6.70 -7.27 -16.42
CA PRO A 158 6.98 -6.95 -15.03
C PRO A 158 7.05 -5.43 -14.85
N VAL A 159 6.32 -4.92 -13.86
CA VAL A 159 6.25 -3.50 -13.52
C VAL A 159 6.80 -3.27 -12.12
N VAL A 160 7.76 -2.37 -12.02
CA VAL A 160 8.27 -1.82 -10.75
C VAL A 160 7.56 -0.49 -10.51
N ALA A 161 7.05 -0.27 -9.31
CA ALA A 161 6.32 0.93 -8.94
C ALA A 161 6.83 1.52 -7.62
N VAL A 162 6.94 2.85 -7.53
CA VAL A 162 7.28 3.58 -6.30
C VAL A 162 6.11 4.51 -5.98
N LEU A 163 5.49 4.27 -4.83
CA LEU A 163 4.43 5.11 -4.29
C LEU A 163 5.01 6.10 -3.29
N SER A 164 4.60 7.36 -3.38
CA SER A 164 5.07 8.43 -2.49
C SER A 164 4.05 9.56 -2.40
N GLY A 165 4.05 10.25 -1.26
CA GLY A 165 3.25 11.44 -1.01
C GLY A 165 2.25 11.21 0.12
N GLY A 166 1.11 11.89 0.04
CA GLY A 166 0.15 11.92 1.13
C GLY A 166 -1.31 11.87 0.69
N ILE A 167 -2.16 11.66 1.68
CA ILE A 167 -3.63 11.72 1.56
C ILE A 167 -4.16 12.69 2.61
N THR A 168 -5.13 13.51 2.22
CA THR A 168 -5.94 14.30 3.13
C THR A 168 -7.17 13.48 3.53
N THR A 169 -7.42 13.33 4.82
CA THR A 169 -8.55 12.55 5.37
C THR A 169 -9.47 13.44 6.19
N ASP A 170 -10.77 13.13 6.15
CA ASP A 170 -11.78 13.80 6.97
C ASP A 170 -11.86 13.10 8.33
N GLU A 171 -11.28 13.71 9.36
CA GLU A 171 -11.33 13.21 10.75
C GLU A 171 -12.40 13.96 11.57
N GLU A 172 -12.82 13.38 12.70
CA GLU A 172 -13.77 14.03 13.63
C GLU A 172 -13.27 15.39 14.14
N SER A 173 -11.96 15.54 14.32
CA SER A 173 -11.31 16.79 14.75
C SER A 173 -11.12 17.82 13.62
N GLY A 174 -11.51 17.49 12.39
CA GLY A 174 -11.23 18.26 11.17
C GLY A 174 -10.20 17.59 10.26
N PRO A 175 -9.99 18.10 9.03
CA PRO A 175 -9.15 17.43 8.04
C PRO A 175 -7.70 17.23 8.50
N ALA A 176 -7.17 16.05 8.24
CA ALA A 176 -5.79 15.68 8.53
C ALA A 176 -4.99 15.45 7.25
N ASN A 177 -3.73 15.89 7.24
CA ASN A 177 -2.80 15.66 6.13
C ASN A 177 -1.77 14.61 6.53
N CYS A 178 -1.85 13.46 5.87
CA CYS A 178 -1.05 12.29 6.20
C CYS A 178 -0.01 12.05 5.11
N GLU A 179 1.23 12.44 5.37
CA GLU A 179 2.37 12.21 4.48
C GLU A 179 3.06 10.89 4.81
N PHE A 180 3.13 10.01 3.83
CA PHE A 180 3.66 8.66 3.99
C PHE A 180 5.07 8.54 3.41
N ALA A 181 5.92 7.78 4.10
CA ALA A 181 7.22 7.42 3.55
C ALA A 181 7.05 6.64 2.21
N PRO A 182 7.97 6.80 1.23
CA PRO A 182 7.85 6.06 -0.01
C PRO A 182 7.90 4.54 0.17
N THR A 183 7.15 3.80 -0.64
CA THR A 183 7.18 2.33 -0.68
C THR A 183 7.21 1.81 -2.12
N VAL A 184 7.64 0.56 -2.31
CA VAL A 184 7.90 -0.03 -3.64
C VAL A 184 7.03 -1.27 -3.86
N GLY A 185 6.46 -1.39 -5.06
CA GLY A 185 5.65 -2.51 -5.49
C GLY A 185 6.22 -3.16 -6.74
N LEU A 186 5.97 -4.46 -6.87
CA LEU A 186 6.31 -5.26 -8.04
C LEU A 186 5.04 -5.95 -8.48
N THR A 187 4.70 -5.92 -9.77
CA THR A 187 3.54 -6.63 -10.28
C THR A 187 3.82 -7.19 -11.67
N GLN A 188 3.14 -8.28 -12.02
CA GLN A 188 3.23 -8.90 -13.34
C GLN A 188 1.92 -8.65 -14.08
N VAL A 189 1.98 -7.90 -15.18
CA VAL A 189 0.85 -7.62 -16.06
C VAL A 189 0.83 -8.65 -17.18
N ALA A 190 -0.36 -9.20 -17.46
CA ALA A 190 -0.58 -10.20 -18.51
C ALA A 190 -0.48 -9.61 -19.92
#